data_AF-A0A3S1BRG5-F1
#
_entry.id   AF-A0A3S1BRG5-F1
#
_cell.length_a   1.000
_cell.length_b   1.000
_cell.length_c   1.000
_cell.angle_alpha   90.00
_cell.angle_beta   90.00
_cell.angle_gamma   90.00
#
_symmetry.space_group_name_H-M   'P 1'
#
loop_
_entity.id
_entity.type
_entity.pdbx_description
1 polymer ?
#
loop_
_entity_poly.entity_id
_entity_poly.type
_entity_poly.pdbx_seq_one_letter_code
_entity_poly.pdbx_strand_id
1 'polypeptide(L)'
;CRRACQNGGQCVGLNRCHCPSGFQGRHCESPVCVPACLNAGTCLKPGLCACPPGYRGNRCQEAVCRPKCMNQGRCVGPNQCMCTSGWTGHRCDQREYI
;
A
#
# COMPACT_ATOMS: atom_id res chain seq x y z
N CYS A 1 32.39 7.84 9.34
CA CYS A 1 31.82 6.58 8.79
C CYS A 1 32.58 6.25 7.51
N ARG A 2 32.77 4.97 7.16
CA ARG A 2 33.43 4.60 5.89
C ARG A 2 32.53 4.83 4.67
N ARG A 3 31.20 4.81 4.86
CA ARG A 3 30.21 5.27 3.89
C ARG A 3 29.33 6.35 4.52
N ALA A 4 28.90 7.33 3.72
CA ALA A 4 28.03 8.40 4.19
C ALA A 4 26.65 7.89 4.60
N CYS A 5 26.06 8.51 5.62
CA CYS A 5 24.67 8.31 5.97
C CYS A 5 23.80 9.18 5.04
N GLN A 6 22.68 8.62 4.56
CA GLN A 6 21.73 9.28 3.68
C GLN A 6 20.59 9.92 4.48
N ASN A 7 19.74 10.71 3.81
CA ASN A 7 18.50 11.25 4.34
C ASN A 7 18.64 12.01 5.68
N GLY A 8 19.79 12.68 5.90
CA GLY A 8 20.06 13.43 7.14
C GLY A 8 20.54 12.57 8.32
N GLY A 9 20.89 11.30 8.09
CA GLY A 9 21.45 10.43 9.12
C GLY A 9 22.78 10.94 9.70
N GLN A 10 22.97 10.73 11.00
CA GLN A 10 24.19 11.13 11.69
C GLN A 10 25.15 9.94 11.82
N CYS A 11 26.41 10.14 11.46
CA CYS A 11 27.41 9.10 11.66
C CYS A 11 27.76 8.94 13.15
N VAL A 12 27.55 7.74 13.69
CA VAL A 12 27.77 7.42 15.12
C VAL A 12 28.78 6.29 15.35
N GLY A 13 29.49 5.86 14.31
CA GLY A 13 30.51 4.81 14.41
C GLY A 13 30.99 4.28 13.06
N LEU A 14 31.81 3.23 13.09
CA LEU A 14 32.30 2.59 11.87
C LEU A 14 31.15 1.88 11.15
N ASN A 15 30.66 2.48 10.05
CA ASN A 15 29.50 2.00 9.28
C ASN A 15 28.19 1.90 10.07
N ARG A 16 28.03 2.74 11.10
CA ARG A 16 26.81 2.86 11.87
C ARG A 16 26.27 4.27 11.77
N CYS A 17 25.03 4.39 11.31
CA CYS A 17 24.30 5.64 11.21
C CYS A 17 23.17 5.67 12.23
N HIS A 18 22.95 6.81 12.86
CA HIS A 18 21.74 7.11 13.59
C HIS A 18 20.75 7.75 12.61
N CYS A 19 19.64 7.08 12.36
CA CYS A 19 18.68 7.50 11.34
C CYS A 19 17.60 8.41 11.93
N PRO A 20 17.21 9.46 11.19
CA PRO A 20 16.08 10.28 11.59
C PRO A 20 14.79 9.49 11.49
N SER A 21 13.75 9.98 12.18
CA SER A 21 12.41 9.40 12.16
C SER A 21 11.91 9.19 10.74
N GLY A 22 11.42 7.98 10.45
CA GLY A 22 10.93 7.60 9.14
C GLY A 22 11.98 7.02 8.19
N PHE A 23 13.22 6.80 8.62
CA PHE A 23 14.24 6.13 7.81
C PHE A 23 14.92 4.98 8.57
N GLN A 24 15.38 3.98 7.81
CA GLN A 24 16.08 2.81 8.31
C GLN A 24 17.14 2.34 7.31
N GLY A 25 17.86 1.28 7.68
CA GLY A 25 18.96 0.74 6.90
C GLY A 25 20.30 1.14 7.50
N ARG A 26 21.37 0.52 6.99
CA ARG A 26 22.73 0.72 7.55
C ARG A 26 23.23 2.14 7.35
N HIS A 27 22.75 2.78 6.30
CA HIS A 27 23.09 4.13 5.88
C HIS A 27 21.85 5.03 5.82
N CYS A 28 20.75 4.66 6.49
CA CYS A 28 19.48 5.40 6.47
C CYS A 28 18.90 5.59 5.06
N GLU A 29 19.16 4.64 4.18
CA GLU A 29 18.81 4.66 2.76
C GLU A 29 17.33 4.33 2.50
N SER A 30 16.68 3.60 3.41
CA SER A 30 15.34 3.08 3.20
C SER A 30 14.30 3.90 3.98
N PRO A 31 13.26 4.45 3.32
CA PRO A 31 12.17 5.10 4.02
C PRO A 31 11.30 4.06 4.75
N VAL A 32 10.66 4.51 5.83
CA VAL A 32 9.77 3.72 6.67
C VAL A 32 8.42 4.42 6.71
N CYS A 33 7.37 3.66 6.39
CA CYS A 33 5.99 4.12 6.47
C CYS A 33 5.37 3.56 7.75
N VAL A 34 4.91 4.44 8.63
CA VAL A 34 4.16 4.07 9.83
C VAL A 34 2.83 4.81 9.81
N PRO A 35 1.69 4.10 9.73
CA PRO A 35 1.58 2.65 9.60
C PRO A 35 2.08 2.12 8.23
N ALA A 36 2.44 0.83 8.17
CA ALA A 36 3.00 0.22 6.96
C ALA A 36 2.04 0.26 5.75
N CYS A 37 2.60 0.34 4.55
CA CYS A 37 1.86 0.15 3.31
C CYS A 37 1.28 -1.27 3.24
N LEU A 38 0.07 -1.41 2.75
CA LEU A 38 -0.67 -2.68 2.63
C LEU A 38 -0.66 -3.18 1.20
N ASN A 39 -1.13 -4.41 1.00
CA ASN A 39 -1.30 -5.05 -0.32
C ASN A 39 -0.03 -4.97 -1.19
N ALA A 40 1.15 -5.22 -0.60
CA ALA A 40 2.46 -5.12 -1.25
C ALA A 40 2.83 -3.71 -1.77
N GLY A 41 2.24 -2.66 -1.20
CA GLY A 41 2.67 -1.28 -1.44
C GLY A 41 4.10 -1.01 -0.98
N THR A 42 4.81 -0.16 -1.73
CA THR A 42 6.19 0.21 -1.43
C THR A 42 6.24 1.59 -0.76
N CYS A 43 6.99 1.72 0.34
CA CYS A 43 7.19 3.04 0.95
C CYS A 43 8.18 3.84 0.11
N LEU A 44 7.74 4.98 -0.45
CA LEU A 44 8.60 5.86 -1.26
C LEU A 44 9.29 6.93 -0.40
N LYS A 45 8.56 7.42 0.60
CA LYS A 45 9.00 8.43 1.58
C LYS A 45 8.27 8.15 2.89
N PRO A 46 8.74 8.68 4.03
CA PRO A 46 8.02 8.56 5.29
C PRO A 46 6.53 8.93 5.12
N GLY A 47 5.65 7.96 5.36
CA GLY A 47 4.19 8.14 5.24
C GLY A 47 3.60 8.15 3.82
N LEU A 48 4.40 7.98 2.76
CA LEU A 48 3.95 7.94 1.37
C LEU A 48 4.16 6.56 0.75
N CYS A 49 3.06 5.90 0.38
CA CYS A 49 3.06 4.61 -0.27
C CYS A 49 2.85 4.71 -1.78
N ALA A 50 3.66 3.99 -2.56
CA ALA A 50 3.34 3.60 -3.93
C ALA A 50 2.47 2.35 -3.91
N CYS A 51 1.28 2.45 -4.51
CA CYS A 51 0.35 1.33 -4.56
C CYS A 51 0.54 0.49 -5.82
N PRO A 52 0.46 -0.85 -5.69
CA PRO A 52 0.46 -1.71 -6.85
C PRO A 52 -0.82 -1.51 -7.68
N PRO A 53 -0.81 -1.94 -8.95
CA PRO A 53 -2.00 -1.89 -9.80
C PRO A 53 -3.22 -2.51 -9.12
N GLY A 54 -4.36 -1.82 -9.20
CA GLY A 54 -5.60 -2.30 -8.58
C GLY A 54 -5.77 -1.96 -7.10
N TYR A 55 -4.86 -1.18 -6.49
CA TYR A 55 -5.02 -0.67 -5.13
C TYR A 55 -4.84 0.85 -5.06
N ARG A 56 -5.43 1.47 -4.04
CA ARG A 56 -5.34 2.92 -3.77
C ARG A 56 -5.49 3.22 -2.27
N GLY A 57 -5.46 4.51 -1.95
CA GLY A 57 -5.49 5.02 -0.57
C GLY A 57 -4.09 5.32 -0.06
N ASN A 58 -4.01 6.05 1.05
CA ASN A 58 -2.75 6.47 1.65
C ASN A 58 -1.80 5.31 2.02
N ARG A 59 -2.35 4.14 2.32
CA ARG A 59 -1.61 2.91 2.62
C ARG A 59 -1.92 1.78 1.65
N CYS A 60 -2.49 2.07 0.49
CA CYS A 60 -2.88 1.05 -0.49
C CYS A 60 -3.91 0.03 0.04
N GLN A 61 -4.72 0.44 1.02
CA GLN A 61 -5.71 -0.40 1.69
C GLN A 61 -6.98 -0.64 0.88
N GLU A 62 -7.28 0.23 -0.09
CA GLU A 62 -8.51 0.13 -0.88
C GLU A 62 -8.24 -0.61 -2.18
N ALA A 63 -8.96 -1.70 -2.41
CA ALA A 63 -8.99 -2.33 -3.72
C ALA A 63 -9.77 -1.48 -4.73
N VAL A 64 -9.35 -1.55 -5.99
CA VAL A 64 -9.96 -0.83 -7.12
C VAL A 64 -10.58 -1.84 -8.07
N CYS A 65 -11.87 -1.65 -8.34
CA CYS A 65 -12.61 -2.43 -9.32
C CYS A 65 -12.96 -1.51 -10.50
N ARG A 66 -12.50 -1.87 -11.70
CA ARG A 66 -12.81 -1.16 -12.95
C ARG A 66 -13.27 -2.17 -14.00
N PRO A 67 -14.56 -2.13 -14.43
CA PRO A 67 -15.59 -1.19 -13.98
C PRO A 67 -15.99 -1.42 -12.51
N LYS A 68 -16.66 -0.43 -11.91
CA LYS A 68 -17.13 -0.53 -10.52
C LYS A 68 -18.11 -1.70 -10.34
N CYS A 69 -18.11 -2.28 -9.14
CA CYS A 69 -19.16 -3.19 -8.70
C CYS A 69 -20.52 -2.47 -8.69
N MET A 70 -21.55 -3.13 -9.19
CA MET A 70 -22.92 -2.60 -9.29
C MET A 70 -23.75 -3.09 -8.10
N ASN A 71 -24.96 -2.56 -7.97
CA ASN A 71 -25.98 -3.06 -7.01
C ASN A 71 -25.47 -3.22 -5.57
N GLN A 72 -24.70 -2.22 -5.10
CA GLN A 72 -24.13 -2.18 -3.74
C GLN A 72 -23.08 -3.28 -3.46
N GLY A 73 -22.57 -3.94 -4.50
CA GLY A 73 -21.44 -4.86 -4.37
C GLY A 73 -20.18 -4.14 -3.88
N ARG A 74 -19.37 -4.83 -3.07
CA ARG A 74 -18.14 -4.31 -2.48
C ARG A 74 -16.92 -4.82 -3.25
N CYS A 75 -15.99 -3.91 -3.56
CA CYS A 75 -14.69 -4.30 -4.10
C CYS A 75 -13.83 -4.86 -2.95
N VAL A 76 -13.55 -6.17 -2.99
CA VAL A 76 -12.80 -6.89 -1.94
C VAL A 76 -11.37 -7.22 -2.36
N GLY A 77 -11.11 -7.18 -3.66
CA GLY A 77 -9.79 -7.31 -4.27
C GLY A 77 -9.77 -6.60 -5.63
N PRO A 78 -8.60 -6.45 -6.27
CA PRO A 78 -8.49 -5.85 -7.59
C PRO A 78 -9.46 -6.52 -8.58
N ASN A 79 -10.40 -5.74 -9.10
CA ASN A 79 -11.49 -6.21 -9.97
C ASN A 79 -12.34 -7.35 -9.39
N GLN A 80 -12.28 -7.64 -8.10
CA GLN A 80 -13.07 -8.68 -7.46
C GLN A 80 -14.21 -8.07 -6.66
N CYS A 81 -15.44 -8.29 -7.13
CA CYS A 81 -16.65 -7.83 -6.48
C CYS A 81 -17.26 -8.92 -5.59
N MET A 82 -17.56 -8.55 -4.35
CA MET A 82 -18.44 -9.30 -3.46
C MET A 82 -19.86 -8.75 -3.63
N CYS A 83 -20.78 -9.60 -4.09
CA CYS A 83 -22.15 -9.20 -4.38
C CYS A 83 -23.04 -9.29 -3.15
N THR A 84 -24.06 -8.44 -3.12
CA THR A 84 -25.15 -8.51 -2.14
C THR A 84 -26.13 -9.61 -2.54
N SER A 85 -26.91 -10.12 -1.59
CA SER A 85 -27.89 -11.18 -1.83
C SER A 85 -28.85 -10.83 -2.98
N GLY A 86 -29.07 -11.78 -3.89
CA GLY A 86 -29.91 -11.57 -5.08
C GLY A 86 -29.17 -11.00 -6.29
N TRP A 87 -27.86 -10.74 -6.19
CA TRP A 87 -27.02 -10.31 -7.30
C TRP A 87 -25.82 -11.24 -7.50
N THR A 88 -25.50 -11.48 -8.77
CA THR A 88 -24.39 -12.32 -9.20
C THR A 88 -23.66 -11.70 -10.39
N GLY A 89 -22.68 -12.42 -10.92
CA GLY A 89 -21.79 -11.97 -11.98
C GLY A 89 -20.58 -11.20 -11.46
N HIS A 90 -19.56 -11.07 -12.31
CA HIS A 90 -18.27 -10.47 -11.95
C HIS A 90 -18.39 -9.01 -11.48
N ARG A 91 -19.48 -8.32 -11.84
CA ARG A 91 -19.75 -6.95 -11.45
C ARG A 91 -21.02 -6.79 -10.61
N CYS A 92 -21.60 -7.89 -10.13
CA CYS A 92 -22.88 -7.86 -9.41
C CYS A 92 -24.00 -7.21 -10.22
N ASP A 93 -23.99 -7.40 -11.54
CA ASP A 93 -24.92 -6.79 -12.50
C ASP A 93 -26.03 -7.74 -12.98
N GLN A 94 -25.98 -9.00 -12.56
CA GLN A 94 -26.97 -10.02 -12.91
C GLN A 94 -27.85 -10.33 -11.70
N ARG A 95 -29.17 -10.46 -11.89
CA ARG A 95 -30.07 -10.92 -10.83
C ARG A 95 -29.88 -12.43 -10.64
N GLU A 96 -29.76 -12.84 -9.39
CA GLU A 96 -29.81 -14.25 -9.03
C GLU A 96 -31.27 -14.71 -9.15
N TYR A 97 -31.55 -15.55 -10.14
CA TYR A 97 -32.86 -16.16 -10.30
C TYR A 97 -32.95 -17.34 -9.33
N ILE A 98 -33.87 -17.23 -8.38
CA ILE A 98 -34.25 -18.29 -7.45
C ILE A 98 -35.43 -19.05 -8.07
#